data_AF-A0A0P9HXF5-F1
#
_entry.id   AF-A0A0P9HXF5-F1
#
_cell.length_a   1.000
_cell.length_b   1.000
_cell.length_c   1.000
_cell.angle_alpha   90.00
_cell.angle_beta   90.00
_cell.angle_gamma   90.00
#
_symmetry.space_group_name_H-M   'P 1'
#
loop_
_entity.id
_entity.type
_entity.pdbx_description
1 polymer ?
#
loop_
_entity_poly.entity_id
_entity_poly.type
_entity_poly.pdbx_seq_one_letter_code
_entity_poly.pdbx_strand_id
1 'polypeptide(L)'
;MSWEDILKLVGAAIFSLGGGGVLVFALSSWLGKVWAGRILANETHKLTLQLEAAKRDLDVIKESTLRFQNDKIMIYRAVIEIVARLLSALDARSLGRLMAGAAEARFDEFNEQRIKVYGYLVMLAPQSLMDAQDDLMDHLLNISNGTVAYDWSEVREKALVLLNAVRADIGISKDSITYNGDL
;
A
#
# COMPACT_ATOMS: atom_id res chain seq x y z
N MET A 1 -94.07 0.38 4.58
CA MET A 1 -92.77 1.06 4.81
C MET A 1 -92.82 2.39 4.09
N SER A 2 -92.60 3.50 4.80
CA SER A 2 -92.59 4.84 4.19
C SER A 2 -91.24 5.10 3.51
N TRP A 3 -91.19 6.06 2.57
CA TRP A 3 -89.95 6.44 1.87
C TRP A 3 -88.90 7.03 2.82
N GLU A 4 -89.35 7.62 3.93
CA GLU A 4 -88.49 8.12 5.02
C GLU A 4 -87.84 6.99 5.82
N ASP A 5 -88.51 5.85 6.00
CA ASP A 5 -87.95 4.69 6.71
C ASP A 5 -86.83 4.02 5.90
N ILE A 6 -86.97 3.99 4.57
CA ILE A 6 -85.95 3.45 3.66
C ILE A 6 -84.71 4.35 3.65
N LEU A 7 -84.89 5.68 3.61
CA LEU A 7 -83.78 6.64 3.68
C LEU A 7 -83.06 6.62 5.04
N LYS A 8 -83.79 6.42 6.16
CA LYS A 8 -83.17 6.21 7.48
C LYS A 8 -82.37 4.92 7.57
N LEU A 9 -82.88 3.83 7.00
CA LEU A 9 -82.20 2.53 7.01
C LEU A 9 -80.93 2.55 6.14
N VAL A 10 -81.03 3.11 4.93
CA VAL A 10 -79.88 3.27 4.01
C VAL A 10 -78.87 4.27 4.56
N GLY A 11 -79.34 5.39 5.12
CA GLY A 11 -78.50 6.38 5.79
C GLY A 11 -77.75 5.79 6.99
N ALA A 12 -78.43 5.02 7.85
CA ALA A 12 -77.83 4.35 9.00
C ALA A 12 -76.86 3.23 8.59
N ALA A 13 -77.15 2.49 7.51
CA ALA A 13 -76.25 1.49 6.96
C ALA A 13 -74.98 2.12 6.34
N ILE A 14 -75.12 3.25 5.63
CA ILE A 14 -73.98 4.01 5.08
C ILE A 14 -73.19 4.71 6.19
N PHE A 15 -73.84 5.19 7.25
CA PHE A 15 -73.14 5.79 8.40
C PHE A 15 -72.39 4.72 9.23
N SER A 16 -72.97 3.53 9.40
CA SER A 16 -72.33 2.42 10.10
C SER A 16 -71.15 1.83 9.30
N LEU A 17 -71.28 1.77 7.96
CA LEU A 17 -70.19 1.38 7.06
C LEU A 17 -69.15 2.51 6.87
N GLY A 18 -69.57 3.77 6.85
CA GLY A 18 -68.72 4.95 6.64
C GLY A 18 -67.87 5.30 7.86
N GLY A 19 -68.43 5.21 9.08
CA GLY A 19 -67.67 5.36 10.33
C GLY A 19 -66.67 4.23 10.55
N GLY A 20 -67.07 2.99 10.21
CA GLY A 20 -66.17 1.83 10.21
C GLY A 20 -65.03 1.96 9.19
N GLY A 21 -65.33 2.46 7.98
CA GLY A 21 -64.33 2.70 6.94
C GLY A 21 -63.27 3.73 7.36
N VAL A 22 -63.65 4.82 8.01
CA VAL A 22 -62.71 5.82 8.56
C VAL A 22 -61.83 5.21 9.65
N LEU A 23 -62.39 4.41 10.55
CA LEU A 23 -61.64 3.69 11.60
C LEU A 23 -60.63 2.71 11.01
N VAL A 24 -61.06 1.89 10.04
CA VAL A 24 -60.19 0.96 9.33
C VAL A 24 -59.08 1.71 8.61
N PHE A 25 -59.41 2.80 7.88
CA PHE A 25 -58.41 3.59 7.17
C PHE A 25 -57.40 4.26 8.10
N ALA A 26 -57.85 4.81 9.24
CA ALA A 26 -56.97 5.39 10.25
C ALA A 26 -56.04 4.34 10.87
N LEU A 27 -56.56 3.16 11.21
CA LEU A 27 -55.77 2.04 11.74
C LEU A 27 -54.80 1.49 10.71
N SER A 28 -55.20 1.33 9.45
CA SER A 28 -54.32 0.91 8.35
C SER A 28 -53.20 1.93 8.10
N SER A 29 -53.51 3.23 8.14
CA SER A 29 -52.52 4.30 8.02
C SER A 29 -51.52 4.29 9.18
N TRP A 30 -52.00 4.09 10.42
CA TRP A 30 -51.15 3.96 11.60
C TRP A 30 -50.23 2.74 11.51
N LEU A 31 -50.78 1.56 11.16
CA LEU A 31 -50.00 0.34 10.98
C LEU A 31 -48.93 0.52 9.90
N GLY A 32 -49.29 1.15 8.78
CA GLY A 32 -48.37 1.47 7.69
C GLY A 32 -47.21 2.36 8.13
N LYS A 33 -47.48 3.40 8.93
CA LYS A 33 -46.43 4.27 9.49
C LYS A 33 -45.50 3.50 10.43
N VAL A 34 -46.03 2.65 11.30
CA VAL A 34 -45.23 1.84 12.24
C VAL A 34 -44.36 0.82 11.49
N TRP A 35 -44.91 0.15 10.49
CA TRP A 35 -44.18 -0.80 9.65
C TRP A 35 -43.12 -0.11 8.80
N ALA A 36 -43.44 1.03 8.17
CA ALA A 36 -42.46 1.83 7.42
C ALA A 36 -41.33 2.31 8.33
N GLY A 37 -41.65 2.80 9.53
CA GLY A 37 -40.66 3.19 10.54
C GLY A 37 -39.77 2.02 10.97
N ARG A 38 -40.35 0.83 11.18
CA ARG A 38 -39.61 -0.38 11.54
C ARG A 38 -38.69 -0.85 10.43
N ILE A 39 -39.16 -0.86 9.18
CA ILE A 39 -38.35 -1.25 8.01
C ILE A 39 -37.20 -0.26 7.84
N LEU A 40 -37.47 1.05 7.92
CA LEU A 40 -36.45 2.08 7.82
C LEU A 40 -35.41 1.97 8.95
N ALA A 41 -35.85 1.74 10.19
CA ALA A 41 -34.94 1.53 11.32
C ALA A 41 -34.05 0.29 11.11
N ASN A 42 -34.60 -0.80 10.56
CA ASN A 42 -33.83 -2.01 10.30
C ASN A 42 -32.82 -1.83 9.15
N GLU A 43 -33.23 -1.16 8.06
CA GLU A 43 -32.34 -0.87 6.94
C GLU A 43 -31.23 0.12 7.33
N THR A 44 -31.56 1.19 8.07
CA THR A 44 -30.56 2.15 8.59
C THR A 44 -29.59 1.48 9.56
N HIS A 45 -30.06 0.56 10.41
CA HIS A 45 -29.18 -0.23 11.27
C HIS A 45 -28.24 -1.12 10.46
N LYS A 46 -28.77 -1.84 9.45
CA LYS A 46 -27.98 -2.68 8.56
C LYS A 46 -26.94 -1.87 7.78
N LEU A 47 -27.31 -0.72 7.23
CA LEU A 47 -26.41 0.19 6.53
C LEU A 47 -25.31 0.73 7.46
N THR A 48 -25.66 1.08 8.70
CA THR A 48 -24.67 1.50 9.71
C THR A 48 -23.67 0.38 10.00
N LEU A 49 -24.13 -0.85 10.18
CA LEU A 49 -23.24 -2.01 10.39
C LEU A 49 -22.32 -2.25 9.19
N GLN A 50 -22.86 -2.17 7.97
CA GLN A 50 -22.07 -2.32 6.75
C GLN A 50 -21.04 -1.20 6.59
N LEU A 51 -21.40 0.04 6.93
CA LEU A 51 -20.50 1.19 6.89
C LEU A 51 -19.34 1.01 7.88
N GLU A 52 -19.63 0.63 9.12
CA GLU A 52 -18.59 0.42 10.14
C GLU A 52 -17.68 -0.76 9.79
N ALA A 53 -18.23 -1.85 9.21
CA ALA A 53 -17.42 -2.94 8.68
C ALA A 53 -16.49 -2.46 7.54
N ALA A 54 -17.03 -1.73 6.56
CA ALA A 54 -16.25 -1.23 5.44
C ALA A 54 -15.15 -0.25 5.87
N LYS A 55 -15.42 0.63 6.86
CA LYS A 55 -14.41 1.51 7.45
C LYS A 55 -13.29 0.71 8.11
N ARG A 56 -13.65 -0.31 8.89
CA ARG A 56 -12.69 -1.17 9.58
C ARG A 56 -11.79 -1.90 8.59
N ASP A 57 -12.37 -2.45 7.52
CA ASP A 57 -11.62 -3.11 6.46
C ASP A 57 -10.67 -2.13 5.75
N LEU A 58 -11.15 -0.91 5.46
CA LEU A 58 -10.32 0.14 4.88
C LEU A 58 -9.15 0.52 5.80
N ASP A 59 -9.39 0.64 7.10
CA ASP A 59 -8.35 0.96 8.08
C ASP A 59 -7.28 -0.15 8.16
N VAL A 60 -7.70 -1.43 8.16
CA VAL A 60 -6.77 -2.56 8.14
C VAL A 60 -5.92 -2.57 6.86
N ILE A 61 -6.54 -2.37 5.70
CA ILE A 61 -5.83 -2.32 4.40
C ILE A 61 -4.85 -1.14 4.39
N LYS A 62 -5.29 0.03 4.84
CA LYS A 62 -4.46 1.23 4.92
C LYS A 62 -3.26 1.01 5.83
N GLU A 63 -3.48 0.49 7.04
CA GLU A 63 -2.40 0.23 8.00
C GLU A 63 -1.41 -0.81 7.45
N SER A 64 -1.91 -1.91 6.89
CA SER A 64 -1.08 -2.94 6.27
C SER A 64 -0.25 -2.38 5.11
N THR A 65 -0.85 -1.56 4.25
CA THR A 65 -0.17 -0.94 3.11
C THR A 65 0.90 0.05 3.58
N LEU A 66 0.59 0.90 4.55
CA LEU A 66 1.56 1.85 5.11
C LEU A 66 2.73 1.13 5.79
N ARG A 67 2.44 0.06 6.54
CA ARG A 67 3.49 -0.75 7.17
C ARG A 67 4.42 -1.36 6.12
N PHE A 68 3.85 -1.96 5.08
CA PHE A 68 4.63 -2.55 3.99
C PHE A 68 5.51 -1.52 3.27
N GLN A 69 4.98 -0.33 2.98
CA GLN A 69 5.77 0.76 2.37
C GLN A 69 6.90 1.24 3.29
N ASN A 70 6.63 1.36 4.60
CA ASN A 70 7.67 1.70 5.57
C ASN A 70 8.76 0.63 5.68
N ASP A 71 8.39 -0.66 5.68
CA ASP A 71 9.33 -1.78 5.73
C ASP A 71 10.26 -1.77 4.51
N LYS A 72 9.72 -1.51 3.30
CA LYS A 72 10.53 -1.32 2.08
C LYS A 72 11.55 -0.20 2.25
N ILE A 73 11.14 0.98 2.73
CA ILE A 73 12.02 2.13 2.90
C ILE A 73 13.16 1.79 3.88
N MET A 74 12.86 1.09 4.98
CA MET A 74 13.85 0.67 5.96
C MET A 74 14.86 -0.32 5.38
N ILE A 75 14.38 -1.32 4.63
CA ILE A 75 15.25 -2.29 3.95
C ILE A 75 16.13 -1.62 2.90
N TYR A 76 15.57 -0.73 2.08
CA TYR A 76 16.34 -0.02 1.06
C TYR A 76 17.36 0.93 1.67
N ARG A 77 17.05 1.58 2.80
CA ARG A 77 18.06 2.34 3.55
C ARG A 77 19.21 1.46 4.01
N ALA A 78 18.93 0.29 4.59
CA ALA A 78 19.95 -0.64 5.02
C ALA A 78 20.83 -1.13 3.85
N VAL A 79 20.22 -1.42 2.70
CA VAL A 79 20.94 -1.77 1.47
C VAL A 79 21.86 -0.64 1.02
N ILE A 80 21.37 0.60 0.97
CA ILE A 80 22.17 1.77 0.57
C ILE A 80 23.35 1.98 1.52
N GLU A 81 23.16 1.79 2.83
CA GLU A 81 24.25 1.86 3.82
C GLU A 81 25.32 0.77 3.61
N ILE A 82 24.91 -0.44 3.23
CA ILE A 82 25.85 -1.51 2.90
C ILE A 82 26.59 -1.21 1.59
N VAL A 83 25.87 -0.79 0.54
CA VAL A 83 26.47 -0.42 -0.75
C VAL A 83 27.47 0.72 -0.57
N ALA A 84 27.14 1.76 0.20
CA ALA A 84 28.06 2.86 0.48
C ALA A 84 29.36 2.38 1.15
N ARG A 85 29.26 1.42 2.08
CA ARG A 85 30.43 0.78 2.71
C ARG A 85 31.26 -0.02 1.70
N LEU A 86 30.61 -0.79 0.84
CA LEU A 86 31.29 -1.55 -0.23
C LEU A 86 32.06 -0.63 -1.18
N LEU A 87 31.42 0.46 -1.64
CA LEU A 87 32.04 1.44 -2.51
C LEU A 87 33.24 2.13 -1.84
N SER A 88 33.11 2.52 -0.57
CA SER A 88 34.19 3.12 0.22
C SER A 88 35.37 2.15 0.41
N ALA A 89 35.10 0.88 0.69
CA ALA A 89 36.12 -0.14 0.83
C ALA A 89 36.90 -0.37 -0.48
N LEU A 90 36.19 -0.35 -1.61
CA LEU A 90 36.77 -0.50 -2.95
C LEU A 90 37.64 0.72 -3.32
N ASP A 91 37.15 1.94 -3.11
CA ASP A 91 37.90 3.18 -3.37
C ASP A 91 39.18 3.27 -2.52
N ALA A 92 39.08 2.88 -1.24
CA ALA A 92 40.26 2.80 -0.38
C ALA A 92 41.30 1.79 -0.89
N ARG A 93 40.87 0.69 -1.53
CA ARG A 93 41.76 -0.30 -2.13
C ARG A 93 42.40 0.21 -3.42
N SER A 94 41.60 0.77 -4.34
CA SER A 94 42.09 1.24 -5.65
C SER A 94 43.09 2.40 -5.52
N LEU A 95 42.92 3.27 -4.52
CA LEU A 95 43.84 4.36 -4.21
C LEU A 95 45.11 3.92 -3.44
N GLY A 96 45.32 2.61 -3.26
CA GLY A 96 46.51 2.08 -2.59
C GLY A 96 46.61 2.46 -1.11
N ARG A 97 45.49 2.85 -0.47
CA ARG A 97 45.47 3.28 0.95
C ARG A 97 45.53 2.10 1.94
N LEU A 98 45.86 0.90 1.47
CA LEU A 98 45.82 -0.33 2.28
C LEU A 98 47.20 -0.92 2.53
N MET A 99 47.43 -1.29 3.79
CA MET A 99 48.60 -2.08 4.17
C MET A 99 48.48 -3.52 3.65
N ALA A 100 49.62 -4.11 3.28
CA ALA A 100 49.72 -5.50 2.87
C ALA A 100 49.23 -6.43 4.01
N GLY A 101 48.19 -7.23 3.74
CA GLY A 101 47.49 -8.10 4.71
C GLY A 101 46.02 -7.73 4.94
N ALA A 102 45.61 -6.49 4.65
CA ALA A 102 44.21 -6.06 4.76
C ALA A 102 43.34 -6.46 3.56
N ALA A 103 43.92 -7.09 2.53
CA ALA A 103 43.25 -7.39 1.28
C ALA A 103 42.32 -8.62 1.38
N GLU A 104 42.76 -9.71 2.02
CA GLU A 104 41.94 -10.93 2.18
C GLU A 104 40.75 -10.70 3.13
N ALA A 105 40.98 -10.10 4.31
CA ALA A 105 39.91 -9.80 5.26
C ALA A 105 38.80 -8.91 4.67
N ARG A 106 39.16 -7.99 3.75
CA ARG A 106 38.19 -7.14 3.04
C ARG A 106 37.44 -7.87 1.94
N PHE A 107 38.01 -8.94 1.38
CA PHE A 107 37.31 -9.76 0.39
C PHE A 107 36.23 -10.62 1.04
N ASP A 108 36.51 -11.17 2.23
CA ASP A 108 35.49 -11.89 3.02
C ASP A 108 34.37 -10.94 3.45
N GLU A 109 34.72 -9.74 3.93
CA GLU A 109 33.74 -8.69 4.25
C GLU A 109 32.90 -8.32 3.00
N PHE A 110 33.53 -8.16 1.84
CA PHE A 110 32.81 -7.88 0.59
C PHE A 110 31.77 -8.95 0.27
N ASN A 111 32.13 -10.23 0.35
CA ASN A 111 31.22 -11.34 0.08
C ASN A 111 30.07 -11.42 1.09
N GLU A 112 30.36 -11.20 2.37
CA GLU A 112 29.33 -11.16 3.42
C GLU A 112 28.32 -10.03 3.15
N GLN A 113 28.80 -8.82 2.87
CA GLN A 113 27.96 -7.67 2.59
C GLN A 113 27.13 -7.85 1.31
N ARG A 114 27.69 -8.46 0.25
CA ARG A 114 26.96 -8.78 -0.97
C ARG A 114 25.78 -9.72 -0.70
N ILE A 115 26.01 -10.80 0.07
CA ILE A 115 24.94 -11.75 0.43
C ILE A 115 23.88 -11.06 1.29
N LYS A 116 24.26 -10.18 2.22
CA LYS A 116 23.32 -9.39 3.02
C LYS A 116 22.43 -8.49 2.16
N VAL A 117 23.02 -7.76 1.19
CA VAL A 117 22.26 -6.94 0.25
C VAL A 117 21.24 -7.79 -0.51
N TYR A 118 21.68 -8.92 -1.07
CA TYR A 118 20.81 -9.82 -1.81
C TYR A 118 19.66 -10.35 -0.93
N GLY A 119 19.98 -10.78 0.31
CA GLY A 119 19.00 -11.27 1.27
C GLY A 119 17.99 -10.21 1.72
N TYR A 120 18.40 -8.95 1.83
CA TYR A 120 17.48 -7.84 2.09
C TYR A 120 16.57 -7.55 0.90
N LEU A 121 17.13 -7.49 -0.31
CA LEU A 121 16.38 -7.16 -1.51
C LEU A 121 15.37 -8.25 -1.87
N VAL A 122 15.75 -9.53 -1.83
CA VAL A 122 14.86 -10.64 -2.25
C VAL A 122 13.53 -10.71 -1.47
N MET A 123 13.46 -10.10 -0.28
CA MET A 123 12.24 -10.07 0.52
C MET A 123 11.13 -9.22 -0.12
N LEU A 124 11.47 -8.14 -0.81
CA LEU A 124 10.51 -7.08 -1.20
C LEU A 124 10.78 -6.43 -2.56
N ALA A 125 11.99 -6.59 -3.11
CA ALA A 125 12.43 -5.88 -4.30
C ALA A 125 11.84 -6.48 -5.58
N PRO A 126 11.49 -5.64 -6.58
CA PRO A 126 11.16 -6.10 -7.91
C PRO A 126 12.42 -6.56 -8.67
N GLN A 127 12.22 -7.35 -9.73
CA GLN A 127 13.33 -7.86 -10.55
C GLN A 127 14.22 -6.74 -11.09
N SER A 128 13.65 -5.60 -11.52
CA SER A 128 14.43 -4.47 -12.02
C SER A 128 15.42 -3.90 -11.00
N LEU A 129 15.09 -3.97 -9.70
CA LEU A 129 15.99 -3.56 -8.63
C LEU A 129 17.06 -4.62 -8.35
N MET A 130 16.70 -5.90 -8.44
CA MET A 130 17.66 -7.00 -8.36
C MET A 130 18.69 -6.91 -9.51
N ASP A 131 18.24 -6.73 -10.74
CA ASP A 131 19.10 -6.62 -11.93
C ASP A 131 20.08 -5.45 -11.81
N ALA A 132 19.60 -4.29 -11.32
CA ALA A 132 20.45 -3.13 -11.08
C ALA A 132 21.49 -3.37 -9.97
N GLN A 133 21.14 -4.14 -8.94
CA GLN A 133 22.08 -4.55 -7.91
C GLN A 133 23.10 -5.54 -8.46
N ASP A 134 22.68 -6.51 -9.27
CA ASP A 134 23.58 -7.52 -9.84
C ASP A 134 24.60 -6.87 -10.78
N ASP A 135 24.16 -5.97 -11.66
CA ASP A 135 25.06 -5.22 -12.54
C ASP A 135 26.12 -4.41 -11.76
N LEU A 136 25.72 -3.76 -10.66
CA LEU A 136 26.66 -3.06 -9.80
C LEU A 136 27.63 -4.04 -9.11
N MET A 137 27.12 -5.10 -8.48
CA MET A 137 27.95 -6.04 -7.73
C MET A 137 28.93 -6.81 -8.61
N ASP A 138 28.51 -7.21 -9.80
CA ASP A 138 29.36 -7.89 -10.78
C ASP A 138 30.49 -6.96 -11.25
N HIS A 139 30.18 -5.69 -11.49
CA HIS A 139 31.22 -4.71 -11.84
C HIS A 139 32.23 -4.52 -10.69
N LEU A 140 31.76 -4.40 -9.44
CA LEU A 140 32.63 -4.31 -8.26
C LEU A 140 33.49 -5.57 -8.07
N LEU A 141 32.96 -6.76 -8.36
CA LEU A 141 33.71 -8.01 -8.33
C LEU A 141 34.79 -8.06 -9.42
N ASN A 142 34.46 -7.62 -10.62
CA ASN A 142 35.41 -7.55 -11.73
C ASN A 142 36.57 -6.59 -11.42
N ILE A 143 36.28 -5.44 -10.81
CA ILE A 143 37.33 -4.54 -10.29
C ILE A 143 38.15 -5.25 -9.21
N SER A 144 37.49 -5.90 -8.26
CA SER A 144 38.15 -6.59 -7.16
C SER A 144 39.13 -7.68 -7.63
N ASN A 145 38.76 -8.42 -8.68
CA ASN A 145 39.55 -9.48 -9.27
C ASN A 145 40.63 -8.96 -10.23
N GLY A 146 40.68 -7.65 -10.50
CA GLY A 146 41.61 -7.04 -11.45
C GLY A 146 41.27 -7.29 -12.92
N THR A 147 40.07 -7.80 -13.22
CA THR A 147 39.59 -8.01 -14.59
C THR A 147 39.26 -6.69 -15.28
N VAL A 148 38.81 -5.69 -14.50
CA VAL A 148 38.44 -4.35 -14.96
C VAL A 148 39.19 -3.32 -14.13
N ALA A 149 39.65 -2.24 -14.76
CA ALA A 149 40.29 -1.13 -14.06
C ALA A 149 39.25 -0.33 -13.26
N TYR A 150 39.65 0.20 -12.11
CA TYR A 150 38.77 1.06 -11.32
C TYR A 150 38.53 2.40 -12.02
N ASP A 151 37.27 2.71 -12.32
CA ASP A 151 36.80 4.03 -12.76
C ASP A 151 35.62 4.47 -11.87
N TRP A 152 35.78 5.60 -11.19
CA TRP A 152 34.74 6.16 -10.33
C TRP A 152 33.49 6.55 -11.12
N SER A 153 33.63 7.04 -12.36
CA SER A 153 32.47 7.48 -13.14
C SER A 153 31.56 6.31 -13.48
N GLU A 154 32.13 5.17 -13.90
CA GLU A 154 31.39 3.95 -14.21
C GLU A 154 30.75 3.33 -12.96
N VAL A 155 31.50 3.26 -11.86
CA VAL A 155 30.98 2.77 -10.56
C VAL A 155 29.80 3.63 -10.09
N ARG A 156 29.92 4.96 -10.19
CA ARG A 156 28.85 5.90 -9.84
C ARG A 156 27.63 5.74 -10.74
N GLU A 157 27.83 5.58 -12.04
CA GLU A 157 26.72 5.39 -12.99
C GLU A 157 25.89 4.16 -12.61
N LYS A 158 26.55 3.02 -12.37
CA LYS A 158 25.88 1.79 -11.91
C LYS A 158 25.20 1.96 -10.55
N ALA A 159 25.83 2.68 -9.62
CA ALA A 159 25.19 3.00 -8.35
C ALA A 159 23.95 3.91 -8.51
N LEU A 160 23.96 4.85 -9.46
CA LEU A 160 22.79 5.69 -9.77
C LEU A 160 21.66 4.89 -10.42
N VAL A 161 21.98 3.91 -11.26
CA VAL A 161 20.98 2.97 -11.81
C VAL A 161 20.28 2.23 -10.66
N LEU A 162 21.05 1.69 -9.71
CA LEU A 162 20.49 1.06 -8.50
C LEU A 162 19.61 2.02 -7.69
N LEU A 163 20.08 3.24 -7.41
CA LEU A 163 19.32 4.23 -6.65
C LEU A 163 18.03 4.66 -7.38
N ASN A 164 18.06 4.76 -8.71
CA ASN A 164 16.88 5.04 -9.49
C ASN A 164 15.88 3.87 -9.48
N ALA A 165 16.35 2.63 -9.51
CA ALA A 165 15.49 1.46 -9.35
C ALA A 165 14.80 1.43 -7.97
N VAL A 166 15.53 1.79 -6.90
CA VAL A 166 14.94 1.97 -5.56
C VAL A 166 13.87 3.06 -5.57
N ARG A 167 14.17 4.22 -6.15
CA ARG A 167 13.21 5.34 -6.22
C ARG A 167 11.94 4.98 -7.00
N ALA A 168 12.11 4.25 -8.10
CA ALA A 168 11.00 3.77 -8.92
C ALA A 168 10.10 2.79 -8.15
N ASP A 169 10.67 1.86 -7.37
CA ASP A 169 9.88 0.91 -6.58
C ASP A 169 9.17 1.55 -5.37
N ILE A 170 9.80 2.52 -4.70
CA ILE A 170 9.15 3.28 -3.62
C ILE A 170 7.99 4.14 -4.18
N GLY A 171 8.11 4.63 -5.42
CA GLY A 171 7.04 5.32 -6.12
C GLY A 171 6.79 6.77 -5.67
N ILE A 172 7.70 7.39 -4.91
CA ILE A 172 7.59 8.81 -4.48
C ILE A 172 7.80 9.78 -5.66
N SER A 173 8.69 9.44 -6.60
CA SER A 173 8.98 10.25 -7.78
C SER A 173 9.32 9.33 -8.95
N LYS A 174 8.75 9.60 -10.12
CA LYS A 174 8.92 8.79 -11.34
C LYS A 174 10.12 9.23 -12.19
N ASP A 175 10.68 10.40 -11.91
CA ASP A 175 11.76 10.96 -12.69
C ASP A 175 13.09 10.38 -12.21
N SER A 176 13.90 9.87 -13.13
CA SER A 176 15.27 9.42 -12.81
C SER A 176 16.15 10.60 -12.40
N ILE A 177 17.02 10.40 -11.42
CA ILE A 177 18.09 11.32 -11.08
C ILE A 177 19.31 11.04 -11.96
N THR A 178 19.97 12.09 -12.40
CA THR A 178 21.26 12.04 -13.08
C THR A 178 22.31 12.76 -12.25
N TYR A 179 23.56 12.33 -12.37
CA TYR A 179 24.68 13.11 -11.85
C TYR A 179 25.05 14.19 -12.85
N ASN A 180 24.98 15.45 -12.42
CA ASN A 180 25.29 16.62 -13.24
C ASN A 180 26.50 17.39 -12.68
N GLY A 181 27.41 16.70 -11.97
CA GLY A 181 28.68 17.28 -11.54
C GLY A 181 29.80 16.99 -12.53
N ASP A 182 30.97 17.59 -12.31
CA ASP A 182 32.07 17.61 -13.29
C ASP A 182 33.18 16.58 -13.03
N LEU A 183 33.01 15.72 -12.02
CA LEU A 183 34.01 14.72 -11.60
C LEU A 183 33.59 13.30 -11.96
#